data_AF-A0A919HK74-F1
#
_entry.id   AF-A0A919HK74-F1
#
_cell.length_a   1.000
_cell.length_b   1.000
_cell.length_c   1.000
_cell.angle_alpha   90.00
_cell.angle_beta   90.00
_cell.angle_gamma   90.00
#
_symmetry.space_group_name_H-M   'P 1'
#
loop_
_entity.id
_entity.type
_entity.pdbx_description
1 polymer ?
#
loop_
_entity_poly.entity_id
_entity_poly.type
_entity_poly.pdbx_seq_one_letter_code
_entity_poly.pdbx_strand_id
1 'polypeptide(L)'
;MAIRVALLSRDQIDKLPDRAREVVEYRKSGLSLNHIQGCPLDCAYCIRHTYGLWDQRVPRALMSDAQAAEEPVTHRYFQPHVTPVQVFNRATDPFLPVVRPHTLAVLEDLDERGLTNHVLVITRHQMKPEDIERLNQLQHIKLTLLFTYSGIDDKDVEPYPSSVAAGWKGEKQDD
;
A
#
# COMPACT_ATOMS: atom_id res chain seq x y z
N MET A 1 -11.64 5.52 18.86
CA MET A 1 -11.50 4.14 18.33
C MET A 1 -10.42 4.17 17.26
N ALA A 2 -9.39 3.33 17.35
CA ALA A 2 -8.43 3.20 16.26
C ALA A 2 -9.20 2.74 15.02
N ILE A 3 -9.23 3.56 13.97
CA ILE A 3 -9.86 3.16 12.72
C ILE A 3 -8.97 2.05 12.14
N ARG A 4 -9.54 0.85 11.99
CA ARG A 4 -8.85 -0.33 11.48
C ARG A 4 -9.59 -0.84 10.25
N VAL A 5 -8.84 -1.32 9.27
CA VAL A 5 -9.41 -2.02 8.11
C VAL A 5 -10.09 -3.30 8.61
N ALA A 6 -11.35 -3.51 8.21
CA ALA A 6 -12.10 -4.69 8.64
C ALA A 6 -11.57 -5.95 7.95
N LEU A 7 -11.20 -6.96 8.75
CA LEU A 7 -10.79 -8.28 8.28
C LEU A 7 -11.99 -9.04 7.69
N LEU A 8 -11.79 -9.66 6.52
CA LEU A 8 -12.78 -10.53 5.89
C LEU A 8 -12.81 -11.90 6.57
N SER A 9 -14.02 -12.43 6.73
CA SER A 9 -14.21 -13.86 7.03
C SER A 9 -13.79 -14.72 5.85
N ARG A 10 -13.51 -16.00 6.09
CA ARG A 10 -13.14 -16.96 5.05
C ARG A 10 -14.19 -17.06 3.94
N ASP A 11 -15.47 -17.12 4.31
CA ASP A 11 -16.60 -17.12 3.36
C ASP A 11 -16.67 -15.85 2.50
N GLN A 12 -16.21 -14.71 3.02
CA GLN A 12 -16.13 -13.47 2.24
C GLN A 12 -14.93 -13.49 1.29
N ILE A 13 -13.78 -14.03 1.73
CA ILE A 13 -12.59 -14.20 0.90
C ILE A 13 -12.89 -15.14 -0.26
N ASP A 14 -13.56 -16.27 -0.03
CA ASP A 14 -13.89 -17.27 -1.05
C ASP A 14 -14.84 -16.76 -2.14
N LYS A 15 -15.55 -15.65 -1.87
CA LYS A 15 -16.40 -14.95 -2.85
C LYS A 15 -15.64 -13.92 -3.69
N LEU A 16 -14.39 -13.61 -3.34
CA LEU A 16 -13.58 -12.69 -4.13
C LEU A 16 -13.10 -13.36 -5.43
N PRO A 17 -12.88 -12.59 -6.50
CA PRO A 17 -12.21 -13.10 -7.70
C PRO A 17 -10.87 -13.77 -7.37
N ASP A 18 -10.47 -14.79 -8.12
CA ASP A 18 -9.23 -15.55 -7.86
C ASP A 18 -7.99 -14.65 -7.69
N ARG A 19 -7.80 -13.70 -8.60
CA ARG A 19 -6.66 -12.77 -8.56
C ARG A 19 -6.74 -11.75 -7.41
N ALA A 20 -7.91 -11.57 -6.81
CA ALA A 20 -8.09 -10.73 -5.63
C ALA A 20 -7.72 -11.47 -4.33
N ARG A 21 -7.77 -12.82 -4.34
CA ARG A 21 -7.37 -13.67 -3.22
C ARG A 21 -5.85 -13.84 -3.13
N GLU A 22 -5.13 -13.67 -4.24
CA GLU A 22 -3.67 -13.73 -4.30
C GLU A 22 -3.04 -12.48 -3.64
N VAL A 23 -2.62 -12.63 -2.38
CA VAL A 23 -2.03 -11.53 -1.59
C VAL A 23 -0.58 -11.24 -1.96
N VAL A 24 0.19 -12.24 -2.40
CA VAL A 24 1.56 -12.06 -2.89
C VAL A 24 1.59 -12.42 -4.37
N GLU A 25 1.87 -11.44 -5.22
CA GLU A 25 1.98 -11.62 -6.66
C GLU A 25 3.43 -11.46 -7.11
N TYR A 26 3.91 -12.35 -7.99
CA TYR A 26 5.21 -12.20 -8.64
C TYR A 26 5.11 -11.21 -9.80
N ARG A 27 5.92 -10.15 -9.74
CA ARG A 27 5.98 -9.09 -10.75
C ARG A 27 7.37 -9.04 -11.36
N LYS A 28 7.49 -8.34 -12.49
CA LYS A 28 8.74 -8.25 -13.28
C LYS A 28 9.98 -7.90 -12.44
N SER A 29 9.82 -7.11 -11.39
CA SER A 29 10.92 -6.61 -10.55
C SER A 29 10.90 -7.12 -9.10
N GLY A 30 10.02 -8.05 -8.71
CA GLY A 30 9.96 -8.52 -7.33
C GLY A 30 8.60 -9.09 -6.92
N LEU A 31 8.39 -9.22 -5.61
CA LEU A 31 7.10 -9.65 -5.04
C LEU A 31 6.25 -8.43 -4.69
N SER A 32 4.93 -8.53 -4.84
CA SER A 32 4.01 -7.49 -4.40
C SER A 32 3.03 -8.04 -3.37
N LEU A 33 3.07 -7.47 -2.17
CA LEU A 33 2.13 -7.75 -1.07
C LEU A 33 0.89 -6.85 -1.18
N ASN A 34 -0.29 -7.46 -1.13
CA ASN A 34 -1.59 -6.85 -1.41
C ASN A 34 -2.66 -7.43 -0.48
N HIS A 35 -2.39 -7.48 0.84
CA HIS A 35 -3.30 -8.11 1.82
C HIS A 35 -4.54 -7.28 2.18
N ILE A 36 -4.61 -6.02 1.75
CA ILE A 36 -5.75 -5.13 1.91
C ILE A 36 -6.24 -4.73 0.52
N GLN A 37 -7.49 -5.06 0.23
CA GLN A 37 -8.13 -4.85 -1.06
C GLN A 37 -9.15 -3.73 -0.98
N GLY A 38 -9.25 -2.95 -2.04
CA GLY A 38 -10.24 -1.88 -2.18
C GLY A 38 -9.67 -0.50 -1.88
N CYS A 39 -10.16 0.51 -2.60
CA CYS A 39 -9.63 1.86 -2.55
C CYS A 39 -10.72 2.90 -2.89
N PRO A 40 -10.88 3.96 -2.08
CA PRO A 40 -11.92 4.95 -2.28
C PRO A 40 -11.53 6.05 -3.29
N LEU A 41 -10.31 6.04 -3.81
CA LEU A 41 -9.80 7.10 -4.69
C LEU A 41 -10.47 7.13 -6.07
N ASP A 42 -11.00 5.97 -6.52
CA ASP A 42 -11.88 5.85 -7.68
C ASP A 42 -11.31 6.44 -8.99
N CYS A 43 -10.00 6.34 -9.21
CA CYS A 43 -9.35 6.75 -10.47
C CYS A 43 -9.73 5.81 -11.63
N ALA A 44 -10.40 6.29 -12.67
CA ALA A 44 -10.97 5.46 -13.77
C ALA A 44 -9.92 4.63 -14.54
N TYR A 45 -8.64 4.98 -14.43
CA TYR A 45 -7.51 4.27 -15.02
C TYR A 45 -6.86 3.26 -14.06
N CYS A 46 -7.47 2.97 -12.91
CA CYS A 46 -6.87 2.11 -11.90
C CYS A 46 -6.74 0.67 -12.38
N ILE A 47 -5.60 0.04 -12.07
CA ILE A 47 -5.37 -1.36 -12.39
C ILE A 47 -6.39 -2.32 -11.73
N ARG A 48 -7.13 -1.89 -10.70
CA ARG A 48 -8.19 -2.71 -10.05
C ARG A 48 -9.28 -3.17 -11.02
N HIS A 49 -9.46 -2.50 -12.16
CA HIS A 49 -10.32 -2.96 -13.25
C HIS A 49 -9.92 -4.35 -13.78
N THR A 50 -8.63 -4.70 -13.77
CA THR A 50 -8.14 -5.97 -14.35
C THR A 50 -8.26 -7.16 -13.39
N TYR A 51 -8.65 -6.94 -12.13
CA TYR A 51 -8.71 -7.97 -11.08
C TYR A 51 -10.11 -8.12 -10.45
N GLY A 52 -11.13 -7.45 -11.01
CA GLY A 52 -12.53 -7.61 -10.58
C GLY A 52 -12.86 -6.96 -9.23
N LEU A 53 -12.06 -5.99 -8.78
CA LEU A 53 -12.26 -5.30 -7.51
C LEU A 53 -12.51 -3.81 -7.65
N TRP A 54 -12.78 -3.30 -8.86
CA TRP A 54 -12.98 -1.87 -9.10
C TRP A 54 -14.04 -1.24 -8.19
N ASP A 55 -15.21 -1.86 -8.07
CA ASP A 55 -16.34 -1.33 -7.29
C ASP A 55 -16.13 -1.41 -5.75
N GLN A 56 -15.04 -2.04 -5.28
CA GLN A 56 -14.76 -2.21 -3.85
C GLN A 56 -14.10 -0.97 -3.24
N ARG A 57 -14.87 0.09 -2.99
CA ARG A 57 -14.34 1.38 -2.53
C ARG A 57 -13.88 1.40 -1.06
N VAL A 58 -14.30 0.43 -0.25
CA VAL A 58 -13.93 0.33 1.16
C VAL A 58 -12.77 -0.65 1.31
N PRO A 59 -11.61 -0.23 1.85
CA PRO A 59 -10.51 -1.14 2.14
C PRO A 59 -10.94 -2.27 3.09
N ARG A 60 -10.58 -3.52 2.75
CA ARG A 60 -10.84 -4.74 3.54
C ARG A 60 -9.60 -5.63 3.55
N ALA A 61 -9.25 -6.13 4.73
CA ALA A 61 -8.08 -6.98 4.90
C ALA A 61 -8.45 -8.45 4.65
N LEU A 62 -7.57 -9.19 3.99
CA LEU A 62 -7.71 -10.63 3.75
C LEU A 62 -7.01 -11.44 4.86
N MET A 63 -6.06 -10.83 5.55
CA MET A 63 -5.30 -11.42 6.65
C MET A 63 -4.78 -10.32 7.58
N SER A 64 -4.24 -10.71 8.74
CA SER A 64 -3.59 -9.78 9.65
C SER A 64 -2.25 -9.25 9.08
N ASP A 65 -1.76 -8.14 9.61
CA ASP A 65 -0.49 -7.55 9.17
C ASP A 65 0.71 -8.47 9.45
N ALA A 66 0.71 -9.16 10.59
CA ALA A 66 1.76 -10.13 10.92
C ALA A 66 1.80 -11.31 9.93
N GLN A 67 0.63 -11.83 9.53
CA GLN A 67 0.55 -12.85 8.47
C GLN A 67 1.02 -12.27 7.14
N ALA A 68 0.60 -11.05 6.82
CA ALA A 68 0.95 -10.39 5.57
C ALA A 68 2.46 -10.14 5.43
N ALA A 69 3.17 -9.85 6.52
CA ALA A 69 4.62 -9.68 6.50
C ALA A 69 5.37 -11.03 6.33
N GLU A 70 4.79 -12.14 6.80
CA GLU A 70 5.35 -13.49 6.64
C GLU A 70 5.21 -14.03 5.20
N GLU A 71 4.09 -13.76 4.55
CA GLU A 71 3.78 -14.26 3.20
C GLU A 71 4.87 -13.97 2.15
N PRO A 72 5.37 -12.72 1.97
CA PRO A 72 6.39 -12.44 0.97
C PRO A 72 7.72 -13.09 1.32
N VAL A 73 8.08 -13.24 2.61
CA VAL A 73 9.40 -13.79 3.01
C VAL A 73 9.46 -15.31 2.95
N THR A 74 8.31 -15.98 3.04
CA THR A 74 8.18 -17.44 2.85
C THR A 74 7.86 -17.83 1.41
N HIS A 75 7.62 -16.84 0.54
CA HIS A 75 7.31 -17.09 -0.85
C HIS A 75 8.49 -17.74 -1.59
N ARG A 76 8.22 -18.73 -2.45
CA ARG A 76 9.24 -19.53 -3.16
C ARG A 76 10.24 -18.73 -4.01
N TYR A 77 9.90 -17.50 -4.38
CA TYR A 77 10.74 -16.59 -5.17
C TYR A 77 11.40 -15.49 -4.34
N PHE A 78 11.23 -15.53 -3.03
CA PHE A 78 11.91 -14.63 -2.12
C PHE A 78 13.33 -15.12 -1.87
N GLN A 79 14.27 -14.18 -1.95
CA GLN A 79 15.63 -14.34 -1.49
C GLN A 79 15.91 -13.21 -0.50
N PRO A 80 16.30 -13.55 0.74
CA PRO A 80 16.71 -12.55 1.72
C PRO A 80 17.76 -11.61 1.14
N HIS A 81 17.61 -10.31 1.43
CA HIS A 81 18.50 -9.23 1.00
C HIS A 81 18.57 -8.95 -0.51
N VAL A 82 17.84 -9.71 -1.33
CA VAL A 82 17.93 -9.64 -2.80
C VAL A 82 16.58 -9.29 -3.43
N THR A 83 15.53 -10.08 -3.17
CA THR A 83 14.24 -9.92 -3.86
C THR A 83 13.54 -8.62 -3.43
N PRO A 84 13.23 -7.69 -4.35
CA PRO A 84 12.47 -6.50 -4.00
C PRO A 84 11.03 -6.85 -3.61
N VAL A 85 10.48 -6.12 -2.63
CA VAL A 85 9.10 -6.25 -2.16
C VAL A 85 8.36 -4.94 -2.41
N GLN A 86 7.16 -5.00 -2.94
CA GLN A 86 6.30 -3.84 -3.16
C GLN A 86 5.05 -3.97 -2.30
N VAL A 87 4.74 -2.96 -1.49
CA VAL A 87 3.57 -2.97 -0.61
C VAL A 87 2.43 -2.17 -1.27
N PHE A 88 1.30 -2.83 -1.46
CA PHE A 88 0.06 -2.31 -2.08
C PHE A 88 0.22 -1.73 -3.49
N ASN A 89 1.02 -2.36 -4.36
CA ASN A 89 1.21 -1.88 -5.74
C ASN A 89 -0.10 -1.87 -6.57
N ARG A 90 -1.07 -2.74 -6.28
CA ARG A 90 -2.29 -2.89 -7.12
C ARG A 90 -3.63 -2.91 -6.37
N ALA A 91 -3.62 -2.84 -5.04
CA ALA A 91 -4.78 -3.18 -4.23
C ALA A 91 -5.44 -1.97 -3.55
N THR A 92 -4.63 -1.08 -2.98
CA THR A 92 -5.09 0.13 -2.28
C THR A 92 -3.98 1.17 -2.25
N ASP A 93 -4.29 2.37 -1.77
CA ASP A 93 -3.22 3.36 -1.51
C ASP A 93 -2.67 3.16 -0.08
N PRO A 94 -1.34 2.99 0.08
CA PRO A 94 -0.71 2.66 1.35
C PRO A 94 -0.92 3.69 2.47
N PHE A 95 -1.17 4.97 2.15
CA PHE A 95 -1.22 6.06 3.13
C PHE A 95 -2.61 6.66 3.32
N LEU A 96 -3.65 6.03 2.75
CA LEU A 96 -5.04 6.27 3.17
C LEU A 96 -5.15 6.21 4.69
N PRO A 97 -5.98 7.06 5.33
CA PRO A 97 -6.03 7.16 6.79
C PRO A 97 -6.23 5.83 7.51
N VAL A 98 -7.03 4.93 6.92
CA VAL A 98 -7.34 3.61 7.49
C VAL A 98 -6.30 2.54 7.16
N VAL A 99 -5.58 2.67 6.04
CA VAL A 99 -4.59 1.68 5.56
C VAL A 99 -3.21 1.95 6.15
N ARG A 100 -2.86 3.23 6.34
CA ARG A 100 -1.57 3.69 6.86
C ARG A 100 -1.03 2.91 8.06
N PRO A 101 -1.81 2.64 9.14
CA PRO A 101 -1.29 1.86 10.27
C PRO A 101 -0.82 0.46 9.85
N HIS A 102 -1.50 -0.17 8.89
CA HIS A 102 -1.18 -1.49 8.36
C HIS A 102 0.09 -1.47 7.49
N THR A 103 0.24 -0.44 6.65
CA THR A 103 1.46 -0.21 5.87
C THR A 103 2.67 -0.11 6.79
N LEU A 104 2.59 0.74 7.83
CA LEU A 104 3.71 0.95 8.74
C LEU A 104 4.03 -0.31 9.54
N ALA A 105 3.02 -1.06 10.01
CA ALA A 105 3.21 -2.32 10.71
C ALA A 105 3.95 -3.36 9.85
N VAL A 106 3.60 -3.49 8.57
CA VAL A 106 4.32 -4.39 7.64
C VAL A 106 5.76 -3.94 7.42
N LEU A 107 6.00 -2.65 7.24
CA LEU A 107 7.35 -2.12 7.03
C LEU A 107 8.25 -2.37 8.26
N GLU A 108 7.72 -2.13 9.46
CA GLU A 108 8.40 -2.36 10.73
C GLU A 108 8.68 -3.85 10.95
N ASP A 109 7.72 -4.74 10.68
CA ASP A 109 7.93 -6.19 10.81
C ASP A 109 9.01 -6.72 9.85
N LEU A 110 9.00 -6.25 8.60
CA LEU A 110 10.04 -6.59 7.62
C LEU A 110 11.43 -6.07 8.06
N ASP A 111 11.49 -4.90 8.67
CA ASP A 111 12.72 -4.29 9.20
C ASP A 111 13.26 -5.05 10.41
N GLU A 112 12.42 -5.38 11.39
CA GLU A 112 12.76 -6.11 12.61
C GLU A 112 13.34 -7.51 12.33
N ARG A 113 13.04 -8.09 11.16
CA ARG A 113 13.64 -9.34 10.67
C ARG A 113 15.10 -9.20 10.22
N GLY A 114 15.66 -7.99 10.24
CA GLY A 114 17.02 -7.70 9.77
C GLY A 114 17.18 -7.78 8.25
N LEU A 115 16.07 -7.73 7.49
CA LEU A 115 16.09 -7.81 6.04
C LEU A 115 16.62 -6.50 5.44
N THR A 116 17.46 -6.61 4.41
CA THR A 116 18.01 -5.44 3.69
C THR A 116 17.51 -5.35 2.25
N ASN A 117 16.39 -6.04 2.00
CA ASN A 117 15.68 -6.03 0.74
C ASN A 117 15.22 -4.60 0.40
N HIS A 118 15.13 -4.32 -0.90
CA HIS A 118 14.46 -3.11 -1.37
C HIS A 118 12.96 -3.24 -1.12
N VAL A 119 12.38 -2.26 -0.43
CA VAL A 119 10.93 -2.20 -0.21
C VAL A 119 10.39 -0.95 -0.89
N LEU A 120 9.45 -1.13 -1.80
CA LEU A 120 8.85 -0.05 -2.58
C LEU A 120 7.42 0.22 -2.13
N VAL A 121 7.12 1.49 -1.85
CA VAL A 121 5.78 1.96 -1.53
C VAL A 121 5.44 3.10 -2.48
N ILE A 122 4.28 3.00 -3.13
CA ILE A 122 3.79 3.99 -4.09
C ILE A 122 2.52 4.61 -3.52
N THR A 123 2.49 5.93 -3.37
CA THR A 123 1.37 6.63 -2.74
C THR A 123 0.97 7.88 -3.52
N ARG A 124 -0.33 8.13 -3.55
CA ARG A 124 -0.96 9.39 -3.96
C ARG A 124 -1.41 10.19 -2.74
N HIS A 125 -1.52 9.53 -1.59
CA HIS A 125 -1.97 10.19 -0.38
C HIS A 125 -0.85 10.98 0.29
N GLN A 126 -1.21 12.10 0.91
CA GLN A 126 -0.32 12.91 1.72
C GLN A 126 0.26 12.09 2.88
N MET A 127 1.57 12.16 3.05
CA MET A 127 2.27 11.71 4.25
C MET A 127 2.30 12.81 5.30
N LYS A 128 2.24 12.41 6.57
CA LYS A 128 2.30 13.28 7.74
C LYS A 128 3.70 13.26 8.34
N PRO A 129 4.08 14.30 9.12
CA PRO A 129 5.33 14.30 9.87
C PRO A 129 5.54 13.03 10.71
N GLU A 130 4.48 12.57 11.39
CA GLU A 130 4.54 11.35 12.22
C GLU A 130 4.84 10.07 11.40
N ASP A 131 4.43 10.03 10.12
CA ASP A 131 4.80 8.92 9.24
C ASP A 131 6.30 8.94 8.98
N ILE A 132 6.87 10.13 8.70
CA ILE A 132 8.29 10.33 8.43
C ILE A 132 9.12 9.95 9.66
N GLU A 133 8.70 10.37 10.85
CA GLU A 133 9.36 10.02 12.12
C GLU A 133 9.48 8.51 12.30
N ARG A 134 8.39 7.75 12.05
CA ARG A 134 8.39 6.29 12.12
C ARG A 134 9.26 5.65 11.06
N LEU A 135 9.16 6.10 9.81
CA LEU A 135 9.96 5.56 8.72
C LEU A 135 11.47 5.80 8.91
N ASN A 136 11.84 6.92 9.55
CA ASN A 136 13.23 7.19 9.92
C ASN A 136 13.77 6.29 11.04
N GLN A 137 12.91 5.54 11.75
CA GLN A 137 13.35 4.55 12.73
C GLN A 137 13.73 3.20 12.11
N LEU A 138 13.39 2.95 10.84
CA LEU A 138 13.74 1.72 10.14
C LEU A 138 15.27 1.63 9.96
N GLN A 139 15.86 0.49 10.28
CA GLN A 139 17.32 0.31 10.34
C GLN A 139 17.89 -0.54 9.21
N HIS A 140 17.10 -1.45 8.65
CA HIS A 140 17.57 -2.55 7.81
C HIS A 140 17.02 -2.47 6.39
N ILE A 141 15.71 -2.33 6.22
CA ILE A 141 15.10 -2.34 4.88
C ILE A 141 15.48 -1.10 4.09
N LYS A 142 15.65 -1.26 2.77
CA LYS A 142 15.93 -0.15 1.86
C LYS A 142 14.62 0.39 1.31
N LEU A 143 13.95 1.23 2.10
CA LEU A 143 12.67 1.81 1.73
C LEU A 143 12.82 2.84 0.61
N THR A 144 12.04 2.68 -0.46
CA THR A 144 11.86 3.64 -1.55
C THR A 144 10.40 4.07 -1.59
N LEU A 145 10.16 5.39 -1.51
CA LEU A 145 8.84 5.99 -1.61
C LEU A 145 8.69 6.65 -2.98
N LEU A 146 7.61 6.33 -3.70
CA LEU A 146 7.23 7.02 -4.93
C LEU A 146 5.91 7.74 -4.73
N PHE A 147 5.89 9.03 -5.04
CA PHE A 147 4.69 9.85 -4.98
C PHE A 147 4.10 10.00 -6.36
N THR A 148 2.82 9.67 -6.52
CA THR A 148 2.13 9.77 -7.81
C THR A 148 1.34 11.06 -7.91
N TYR A 149 1.62 11.83 -8.95
CA TYR A 149 0.89 13.01 -9.37
C TYR A 149 0.55 12.86 -10.85
N SER A 150 -0.73 12.87 -11.21
CA SER A 150 -1.17 12.68 -12.60
C SER A 150 -1.43 14.00 -13.33
N GLY A 151 -1.79 15.06 -12.60
CA GLY A 151 -2.17 16.35 -13.21
C GLY A 151 -3.45 16.28 -14.05
N ILE A 152 -4.32 15.29 -13.78
CA ILE A 152 -5.60 15.13 -14.47
C ILE A 152 -6.66 15.96 -13.72
N ASP A 153 -7.19 16.99 -14.38
CA ASP A 153 -8.24 17.86 -13.80
C ASP A 153 -9.66 17.32 -14.01
N ASP A 154 -9.84 16.37 -14.94
CA ASP A 154 -11.12 15.75 -15.23
C ASP A 154 -11.54 14.84 -14.07
N LYS A 155 -12.60 15.22 -13.36
CA LYS A 155 -13.12 14.51 -12.18
C LYS A 155 -13.80 13.20 -12.50
N ASP A 156 -14.23 12.98 -13.74
CA ASP A 156 -14.79 11.70 -14.16
C ASP A 156 -13.68 10.67 -14.39
N VAL A 157 -12.46 11.14 -14.69
CA VAL A 157 -11.26 10.31 -14.81
C VAL A 157 -10.54 10.17 -13.48
N GLU A 158 -10.45 11.25 -12.72
CA GLU A 158 -9.75 11.32 -11.44
C GLU A 158 -10.53 12.15 -10.40
N PRO A 159 -11.40 11.48 -9.60
CA PRO A 159 -12.17 12.17 -8.58
C PRO A 159 -11.31 12.71 -7.42
N TYR A 160 -10.17 12.05 -7.15
CA TYR A 160 -9.31 12.39 -6.03
C TYR A 160 -8.32 13.51 -6.38
N PRO A 161 -8.30 14.65 -5.65
CA PRO A 161 -7.49 15.79 -6.05
C PRO A 161 -5.99 15.47 -6.07
N SER A 162 -5.36 15.67 -7.22
CA SER A 162 -3.90 15.51 -7.39
C SER A 162 -3.08 16.39 -6.42
N SER A 163 -3.64 17.52 -5.97
CA SER A 163 -3.01 18.42 -4.99
C SER A 163 -2.78 17.81 -3.61
N VAL A 164 -3.47 16.70 -3.27
CA VAL A 164 -3.24 16.03 -1.97
C VAL A 164 -1.86 15.37 -1.92
N ALA A 165 -1.34 14.88 -3.04
CA ALA A 165 0.03 14.38 -3.11
C ALA A 165 1.06 15.52 -2.99
N ALA A 166 0.73 16.71 -3.51
CA ALA A 166 1.59 17.88 -3.57
C ALA A 166 1.68 18.66 -2.24
N GLY A 167 1.55 17.97 -1.09
CA GLY A 167 1.40 18.53 0.27
C GLY A 167 2.54 19.40 0.82
N TRP A 168 3.28 20.12 -0.01
CA TRP A 168 4.11 21.26 0.35
C TRP A 168 3.44 22.55 -0.12
N LYS A 169 2.77 23.26 0.79
CA LYS A 169 2.56 24.70 0.64
C LYS A 169 3.76 25.33 1.33
N GLY A 170 4.69 25.88 0.54
CA GLY A 170 5.86 26.59 1.07
C GLY A 170 5.45 27.55 2.18
N GLU A 171 6.31 27.68 3.19
CA GLU A 171 6.16 28.66 4.26
C GLU A 171 5.79 30.02 3.65
N LYS A 172 4.57 30.49 3.91
CA LYS A 172 4.36 31.93 3.95
C LYS A 172 5.00 32.39 5.25
N GLN A 173 6.22 32.87 5.12
CA GLN A 173 6.82 33.75 6.11
C GLN A 173 6.09 35.08 5.94
N ASP A 174 5.09 35.32 6.80
CA ASP A 174 4.44 36.62 6.91
C ASP A 174 5.44 37.57 7.62
N ASP A 175 5.97 38.53 6.85
CA ASP A 175 6.60 39.76 7.36
C ASP A 175 5.53 40.82 7.68
#